data_AF-A0A182SZ22-F1
#
_entry.id   AF-A0A182SZ22-F1
#
_cell.length_a   1.000
_cell.length_b   1.000
_cell.length_c   1.000
_cell.angle_alpha   90.00
_cell.angle_beta   90.00
_cell.angle_gamma   90.00
#
_symmetry.space_group_name_H-M   'P 1'
#
loop_
_entity.id
_entity.type
_entity.pdbx_description
1 polymer ?
#
loop_
_entity_poly.entity_id
_entity_poly.type
_entity_poly.pdbx_seq_one_letter_code
_entity_poly.pdbx_strand_id
1 'polypeptide(L)'
;MENNPGESSEVVYGTHEDSAMVMSEKVQSLAGSIYQEFERMIQRYDEDVVKTLMPLLVNVLECLDSAYQTNQEQDVELELLREDNEQLVTQYEREKNARKQSEQKLLETEDLAEQENKELASRLESLESIVRMLELKHKNSMDHASRLEERESELKKEYSKLHERYTELFKTH
;
A
#
# COMPACT_ATOMS: atom_id res chain seq x y z
N MET A 1 20.87 -17.96 5.79
CA MET A 1 20.49 -19.08 4.91
C MET A 1 18.97 -19.14 4.92
N GLU A 2 18.40 -19.42 3.75
CA GLU A 2 16.96 -19.61 3.45
C GLU A 2 16.09 -18.34 3.46
N ASN A 3 15.20 -18.09 2.50
CA ASN A 3 14.95 -18.66 1.18
C ASN A 3 14.17 -17.60 0.40
N ASN A 4 14.57 -17.36 -0.85
CA ASN A 4 13.91 -16.48 -1.81
C ASN A 4 12.80 -17.28 -2.52
N PRO A 5 11.54 -16.82 -2.59
CA PRO A 5 10.57 -17.40 -3.49
C PRO A 5 10.07 -16.36 -4.51
N GLY A 6 10.19 -16.70 -5.78
CA GLY A 6 9.44 -16.08 -6.85
C GLY A 6 10.28 -15.38 -7.90
N GLU A 7 11.22 -16.11 -8.51
CA GLU A 7 11.56 -15.86 -9.90
C GLU A 7 10.26 -15.90 -10.71
N SER A 8 9.84 -14.72 -11.17
CA SER A 8 8.81 -14.56 -12.18
C SER A 8 9.27 -15.32 -13.42
N SER A 9 8.73 -16.53 -13.58
CA SER A 9 8.86 -17.34 -14.78
C SER A 9 8.32 -16.51 -15.95
N GLU A 10 9.24 -15.89 -16.67
CA GLU A 10 9.05 -15.34 -18.00
C GLU A 10 8.38 -16.42 -18.85
N VAL A 11 7.09 -16.26 -19.13
CA VAL A 11 6.39 -17.11 -20.10
C VAL A 11 6.83 -16.63 -21.48
N VAL A 12 7.96 -17.18 -21.93
CA VAL A 12 8.44 -17.06 -23.30
C VAL A 12 7.44 -17.81 -24.18
N TYR A 13 6.48 -17.08 -24.77
CA TYR A 13 5.70 -17.58 -25.89
C TYR A 13 6.62 -17.64 -27.11
N GLY A 14 7.40 -18.72 -27.18
CA GLY A 14 7.99 -19.16 -28.44
C GLY A 14 6.86 -19.64 -29.33
N THR A 15 6.30 -18.76 -30.16
CA THR A 15 5.51 -19.19 -31.30
C THR A 15 6.47 -19.87 -32.26
N HIS A 16 6.38 -21.21 -32.31
CA HIS A 16 7.01 -22.02 -33.32
C HIS A 16 6.75 -21.41 -34.71
N GLU A 17 7.81 -20.89 -35.31
CA GLU A 17 7.94 -20.73 -36.75
C GLU A 17 7.70 -22.12 -37.40
N ASP A 18 6.98 -22.13 -38.52
CA ASP A 18 6.55 -23.30 -39.31
C ASP A 18 5.21 -23.97 -38.92
N SER A 19 4.17 -23.17 -38.62
CA SER A 19 2.81 -23.57 -39.02
C SER A 19 2.69 -23.35 -40.52
N ALA A 20 2.62 -24.43 -41.31
CA ALA A 20 2.19 -24.35 -42.70
C ALA A 20 0.89 -23.53 -42.76
N MET A 21 0.99 -22.31 -43.29
CA MET A 21 -0.06 -21.30 -43.26
C MET A 21 -1.33 -21.89 -43.91
N VAL A 22 -2.32 -22.22 -43.08
CA VAL A 22 -3.57 -22.84 -43.54
C VAL A 22 -4.44 -21.72 -44.10
N MET A 23 -4.57 -21.69 -45.43
CA MET A 23 -5.47 -20.76 -46.13
C MET A 23 -6.86 -20.82 -45.52
N SER A 24 -7.49 -19.65 -45.33
CA SER A 24 -8.84 -19.52 -44.80
C SER A 24 -9.81 -20.44 -45.56
N GLU A 25 -10.60 -21.23 -44.83
CA GLU A 25 -11.59 -22.15 -45.44
C GLU A 25 -12.54 -21.43 -46.41
N LYS A 26 -12.83 -20.15 -46.15
CA LYS A 26 -13.63 -19.29 -47.02
C LYS A 26 -12.90 -18.95 -48.32
N VAL A 27 -11.61 -18.61 -48.24
CA VAL A 27 -10.78 -18.31 -49.42
C VAL A 27 -10.56 -19.59 -50.24
N GLN A 28 -10.34 -20.72 -49.57
CA GLN A 28 -10.22 -22.03 -50.21
C GLN A 28 -11.49 -22.43 -50.98
N SER A 29 -12.67 -22.28 -50.36
CA SER A 29 -13.95 -22.59 -51.01
C SER A 29 -14.22 -21.66 -52.19
N LEU A 30 -13.87 -20.37 -52.06
CA LEU A 30 -14.03 -19.39 -53.13
C LEU A 30 -13.09 -19.69 -54.30
N ALA A 31 -11.81 -19.95 -54.01
CA ALA A 31 -10.81 -20.36 -55.00
C ALA A 31 -11.29 -21.61 -55.76
N GLY A 32 -11.74 -22.65 -55.04
CA GLY A 32 -12.28 -23.87 -55.65
C GLY A 32 -13.46 -23.62 -56.59
N SER A 33 -14.38 -22.73 -56.21
CA SER A 33 -15.52 -22.35 -57.05
C SER A 33 -15.09 -21.60 -58.31
N ILE A 34 -14.13 -20.67 -58.18
CA ILE A 34 -13.63 -19.89 -59.31
C ILE A 34 -12.81 -20.77 -60.27
N TYR A 35 -11.98 -21.67 -59.76
CA TYR A 35 -11.23 -22.61 -60.59
C TYR A 35 -12.14 -23.54 -61.39
N GLN A 36 -13.25 -24.01 -60.82
CA GLN A 36 -14.24 -24.82 -61.55
C GLN A 36 -14.93 -24.05 -62.69
N GLU A 37 -15.17 -22.74 -62.52
CA GLU A 37 -15.70 -21.89 -63.59
C GLU A 37 -14.67 -21.68 -64.70
N PHE A 38 -13.40 -21.45 -64.34
CA PHE A 38 -12.32 -21.32 -65.30
C PHE A 38 -12.06 -22.60 -66.08
N GLU A 39 -12.15 -23.77 -65.45
CA GLU A 39 -12.05 -25.04 -66.15
C GLU A 39 -13.16 -25.20 -67.21
N ARG A 40 -14.40 -24.79 -66.90
CA ARG A 40 -15.50 -24.75 -67.87
C ARG A 40 -15.27 -23.75 -69.00
N MET A 41 -14.64 -22.60 -68.74
CA MET A 41 -14.27 -21.63 -69.77
C MET A 41 -13.18 -22.17 -70.70
N ILE A 42 -12.12 -22.76 -70.16
CA ILE A 42 -11.03 -23.37 -70.93
C ILE A 42 -11.58 -24.46 -71.86
N GLN A 43 -12.48 -25.32 -71.36
CA GLN A 43 -13.10 -26.38 -72.16
C GLN A 43 -13.90 -25.86 -73.36
N ARG A 44 -14.46 -24.65 -73.29
CA ARG A 44 -15.29 -24.06 -74.37
C ARG A 44 -14.53 -23.11 -75.29
N TYR A 45 -13.50 -22.43 -74.78
CA TYR A 45 -12.87 -21.29 -75.44
C TYR A 45 -11.33 -21.33 -75.48
N ASP A 46 -10.72 -22.45 -75.06
CA ASP A 46 -9.26 -22.64 -74.94
C ASP A 46 -8.63 -21.87 -73.76
N GLU A 47 -7.36 -22.15 -73.45
CA GLU A 47 -6.63 -21.61 -72.29
C GLU A 47 -6.28 -20.11 -72.41
N ASP A 48 -6.21 -19.59 -73.63
CA ASP A 48 -5.79 -18.21 -73.88
C ASP A 48 -6.75 -17.18 -73.27
N VAL A 49 -8.03 -17.52 -73.07
CA VAL A 49 -9.02 -16.60 -72.50
C VAL A 49 -8.82 -16.31 -71.00
N VAL A 50 -8.09 -17.17 -70.29
CA VAL A 50 -7.81 -16.99 -68.84
C VAL A 50 -6.34 -16.73 -68.52
N LYS A 51 -5.42 -16.90 -69.46
CA LYS A 51 -3.96 -16.79 -69.24
C LYS A 51 -3.51 -15.52 -68.52
N THR A 52 -4.08 -14.37 -68.89
CA THR A 52 -3.73 -13.07 -68.28
C THR A 52 -4.53 -12.78 -67.00
N LEU A 53 -5.69 -13.42 -66.83
CA LEU A 53 -6.56 -13.24 -65.68
C LEU A 53 -6.14 -14.12 -64.50
N MET A 54 -5.59 -15.31 -64.76
CA MET A 54 -5.18 -16.26 -63.73
C MET A 54 -4.18 -15.68 -62.71
N PRO A 55 -3.10 -14.99 -63.12
CA PRO A 55 -2.15 -14.40 -62.17
C PRO A 55 -2.78 -13.29 -61.32
N LEU A 56 -3.70 -12.51 -61.91
CA LEU A 56 -4.42 -11.46 -61.18
C LEU A 56 -5.36 -12.06 -60.13
N LEU A 57 -6.07 -13.14 -60.49
CA LEU A 57 -6.93 -13.86 -59.55
C LEU A 57 -6.12 -14.45 -58.40
N VAL A 58 -5.01 -15.13 -58.70
CA VAL A 58 -4.15 -15.73 -57.68
C VAL A 58 -3.66 -14.64 -56.72
N ASN A 59 -3.17 -13.52 -57.22
CA ASN A 59 -2.75 -12.39 -56.39
C ASN A 59 -3.90 -11.83 -55.53
N VAL A 60 -5.12 -11.74 -56.06
CA VAL A 60 -6.30 -11.31 -55.28
C VAL A 60 -6.63 -12.31 -54.17
N LEU A 61 -6.56 -13.61 -54.44
CA LEU A 61 -6.81 -14.65 -53.44
C LEU A 61 -5.74 -14.67 -52.35
N GLU A 62 -4.47 -14.51 -52.71
CA GLU A 62 -3.35 -14.38 -51.77
C GLU A 62 -3.48 -13.13 -50.89
N CYS A 63 -3.80 -11.97 -51.48
CA CYS A 63 -4.07 -10.75 -50.71
C CYS A 63 -5.26 -10.91 -49.76
N LEU A 64 -6.32 -11.60 -50.20
CA LEU A 64 -7.50 -11.85 -49.38
C LEU A 64 -7.17 -12.78 -48.22
N ASP A 65 -6.38 -13.82 -48.45
CA ASP A 65 -5.96 -14.76 -47.41
C ASP A 65 -5.07 -14.08 -46.35
N SER A 66 -4.09 -13.29 -46.81
CA SER A 66 -3.25 -12.48 -45.92
C SER A 66 -4.06 -11.48 -45.09
N ALA A 67 -5.08 -10.85 -45.70
CA ALA A 67 -5.98 -9.95 -44.99
C ALA A 67 -6.82 -10.69 -43.93
N TYR A 68 -7.29 -11.91 -44.22
CA TYR A 68 -8.01 -12.74 -43.24
C TYR A 68 -7.12 -13.12 -42.06
N GLN A 69 -5.88 -13.53 -42.33
CA GLN A 69 -4.95 -13.90 -41.27
C GLN A 69 -4.62 -12.71 -40.38
N THR A 70 -4.28 -11.56 -40.97
CA THR A 70 -3.98 -10.34 -40.21
C THR A 70 -5.16 -9.94 -39.32
N ASN A 71 -6.38 -10.06 -39.83
CA ASN A 71 -7.59 -9.75 -39.08
C ASN A 71 -7.80 -10.72 -37.91
N GLN A 72 -7.57 -12.02 -38.12
CA GLN A 72 -7.64 -13.01 -37.04
C GLN A 72 -6.59 -12.77 -35.96
N GLU A 73 -5.36 -12.41 -36.33
CA GLU A 73 -4.30 -12.06 -35.38
C GLU A 73 -4.69 -10.81 -34.57
N GLN A 74 -5.23 -9.79 -35.23
CA GLN A 74 -5.75 -8.59 -34.57
C GLN A 74 -6.92 -8.87 -33.63
N ASP A 75 -7.85 -9.75 -34.01
CA ASP A 75 -8.97 -10.14 -33.15
C ASP A 75 -8.48 -10.85 -31.88
N VAL A 76 -7.45 -11.70 -31.98
CA VAL A 76 -6.82 -12.35 -30.82
C VAL A 76 -6.13 -11.32 -29.93
N GLU A 77 -5.35 -10.39 -30.51
CA GLU A 77 -4.68 -9.33 -29.75
C GLU A 77 -5.68 -8.44 -29.02
N LEU A 78 -6.78 -8.06 -29.68
CA LEU A 78 -7.85 -7.26 -29.08
C LEU A 78 -8.49 -7.96 -27.88
N GLU A 79 -8.69 -9.28 -27.95
CA GLU A 79 -9.28 -10.03 -26.85
C GLU A 79 -8.33 -10.17 -25.67
N LEU A 80 -7.03 -10.38 -25.92
CA LEU A 80 -5.99 -10.37 -24.88
C LEU A 80 -5.92 -9.00 -24.17
N LEU A 81 -5.93 -7.91 -24.93
CA LEU A 81 -5.92 -6.56 -24.37
C LEU A 81 -7.18 -6.25 -23.55
N ARG A 82 -8.34 -6.81 -23.94
CA ARG A 82 -9.58 -6.69 -23.16
C ARG A 82 -9.49 -7.44 -21.84
N GLU A 83 -8.98 -8.67 -21.86
CA GLU A 83 -8.79 -9.46 -20.65
C GLU A 83 -7.81 -8.78 -19.68
N ASP A 84 -6.67 -8.28 -20.19
CA ASP A 84 -5.70 -7.53 -19.39
C ASP A 84 -6.32 -6.26 -18.79
N ASN A 85 -7.16 -5.55 -19.55
CA ASN A 85 -7.85 -4.37 -19.05
C ASN A 85 -8.83 -4.70 -17.92
N GLU A 86 -9.59 -5.79 -18.05
CA GLU A 86 -10.52 -6.25 -17.02
C GLU A 86 -9.79 -6.65 -15.73
N GLN A 87 -8.65 -7.32 -15.86
CA GLN A 87 -7.78 -7.65 -14.72
C GLN A 87 -7.23 -6.37 -14.05
N LEU A 88 -6.75 -5.40 -14.83
CA LEU A 88 -6.26 -4.13 -14.31
C LEU A 88 -7.35 -3.35 -13.57
N VAL A 89 -8.58 -3.30 -14.10
CA VAL A 89 -9.72 -2.65 -13.44
C VAL A 89 -10.04 -3.33 -12.11
N THR A 90 -10.03 -4.66 -12.08
CA THR A 90 -10.29 -5.44 -10.86
C THR A 90 -9.23 -5.17 -9.78
N GLN A 91 -7.95 -5.14 -10.17
CA GLN A 91 -6.85 -4.82 -9.26
C GLN A 91 -6.93 -3.38 -8.75
N TYR A 92 -7.23 -2.43 -9.63
CA TYR A 92 -7.41 -1.03 -9.27
C TYR A 92 -8.51 -0.84 -8.22
N GLU A 93 -9.69 -1.44 -8.41
CA GLU A 93 -10.78 -1.32 -7.45
C GLU A 93 -10.45 -2.00 -6.10
N ARG A 94 -9.71 -3.12 -6.13
CA ARG A 94 -9.21 -3.75 -4.90
C ARG A 94 -8.27 -2.83 -4.13
N GLU A 95 -7.29 -2.23 -4.81
CA GLU A 95 -6.29 -1.34 -4.19
C GLU A 95 -6.93 -0.05 -3.68
N LYS A 96 -7.85 0.53 -4.45
CA LYS A 96 -8.63 1.71 -4.05
C LYS A 96 -9.42 1.46 -2.76
N ASN A 97 -10.05 0.28 -2.63
CA ASN A 97 -10.77 -0.09 -1.42
C ASN A 97 -9.81 -0.34 -0.24
N ALA A 98 -8.69 -1.01 -0.46
CA ALA A 98 -7.66 -1.23 0.55
C ALA A 98 -7.09 0.09 1.08
N ARG A 99 -6.80 1.04 0.17
CA ARG A 99 -6.34 2.39 0.51
C ARG A 99 -7.35 3.13 1.38
N LYS A 100 -8.62 3.15 0.97
CA LYS A 100 -9.69 3.79 1.76
C LYS A 100 -9.81 3.18 3.16
N GLN A 101 -9.70 1.86 3.28
CA GLN A 101 -9.72 1.18 4.58
C GLN A 101 -8.49 1.54 5.43
N SER A 102 -7.31 1.66 4.82
CA SER A 102 -6.09 2.08 5.52
C SER A 102 -6.18 3.53 6.00
N GLU A 103 -6.71 4.43 5.18
CA GLU A 103 -6.91 5.84 5.53
C GLU A 103 -7.89 5.98 6.70
N GLN A 104 -8.98 5.22 6.70
CA GLN A 104 -9.94 5.19 7.81
C GLN A 104 -9.29 4.69 9.12
N LYS A 105 -8.50 3.61 9.06
CA LYS A 105 -7.78 3.09 10.24
C LYS A 105 -6.76 4.09 10.76
N LEU A 106 -6.07 4.80 9.87
CA LEU A 106 -5.10 5.82 10.27
C LEU A 106 -5.79 6.94 11.05
N LEU A 107 -6.92 7.44 10.55
CA LEU A 107 -7.71 8.47 11.23
C LEU A 107 -8.17 8.00 12.62
N GLU A 108 -8.70 6.78 12.73
CA GLU A 108 -9.11 6.20 14.02
C GLU A 108 -7.94 6.09 15.01
N THR A 109 -6.74 5.72 14.53
CA THR A 109 -5.56 5.66 15.39
C THR A 109 -5.06 7.04 15.82
N GLU A 110 -5.17 8.04 14.95
CA GLU A 110 -4.80 9.42 15.26
C GLU A 110 -5.74 10.01 16.31
N ASP A 111 -7.05 9.81 16.17
CA ASP A 111 -8.06 10.25 17.14
C ASP A 111 -7.82 9.62 18.52
N LEU A 112 -7.53 8.31 18.57
CA LEU A 112 -7.22 7.61 19.83
C LEU A 112 -5.93 8.15 20.48
N ALA A 113 -4.88 8.38 19.69
CA ALA A 113 -3.63 8.93 20.20
C ALA A 113 -3.82 10.37 20.70
N GLU A 114 -4.63 11.18 20.02
CA GLU A 114 -4.95 12.54 20.48
C GLU A 114 -5.74 12.53 21.79
N GLN A 115 -6.71 11.61 21.92
CA GLN A 115 -7.44 11.44 23.16
C GLN A 115 -6.52 11.03 24.32
N GLU A 116 -5.65 10.04 24.12
CA GLU A 116 -4.70 9.60 25.15
C GLU A 116 -3.75 10.74 25.55
N ASN A 117 -3.25 11.51 24.58
CA ASN A 117 -2.41 12.68 24.86
C ASN A 117 -3.13 13.74 25.69
N LYS A 118 -4.42 14.01 25.41
CA LYS A 118 -5.25 14.93 26.21
C LYS A 118 -5.43 14.43 27.64
N GLU A 119 -5.69 13.14 27.81
CA GLU A 119 -5.81 12.53 29.14
C GLU A 119 -4.50 12.60 29.94
N LEU A 120 -3.36 12.31 29.29
CA LEU A 120 -2.04 12.42 29.90
C LEU A 120 -1.69 13.85 30.27
N ALA A 121 -1.98 14.82 29.40
CA ALA A 121 -1.78 16.25 29.70
C ALA A 121 -2.59 16.70 30.92
N SER A 122 -3.86 16.30 31.00
CA SER A 122 -4.71 16.60 32.16
C SER A 122 -4.17 15.98 33.46
N ARG A 123 -3.68 14.73 33.40
CA ARG A 123 -3.03 14.09 34.54
C ARG A 123 -1.77 14.83 34.96
N LEU A 124 -0.96 15.27 34.00
CA LEU A 124 0.28 16.02 34.25
C LEU A 124 -0.03 17.34 34.98
N GLU A 125 -1.00 18.12 34.50
CA GLU A 125 -1.44 19.35 35.18
C GLU A 125 -1.90 19.09 36.63
N SER A 126 -2.64 18.00 36.86
CA SER A 126 -3.09 17.62 38.20
C SER A 126 -1.91 17.29 39.13
N LEU A 127 -0.91 16.57 38.61
CA LEU A 127 0.30 16.20 39.36
C LEU A 127 1.15 17.44 39.66
N GLU A 128 1.30 18.36 38.72
CA GLU A 128 2.00 19.63 38.96
C GLU A 128 1.36 20.46 40.07
N SER A 129 0.02 20.48 40.12
CA SER A 129 -0.71 21.15 41.20
C SER A 129 -0.45 20.49 42.56
N ILE A 130 -0.45 19.16 42.61
CA ILE A 130 -0.13 18.39 43.82
C ILE A 130 1.30 18.67 44.27
N VAL A 131 2.28 18.67 43.36
CA VAL A 131 3.68 18.96 43.67
C VAL A 131 3.82 20.36 44.28
N ARG A 132 3.24 21.38 43.64
CA ARG A 132 3.24 22.76 44.18
C ARG A 132 2.63 22.86 45.57
N MET A 133 1.53 22.13 45.83
CA MET A 133 0.93 22.08 47.17
C MET A 133 1.87 21.45 48.20
N LEU A 134 2.52 20.34 47.84
CA LEU A 134 3.45 19.63 48.72
C LEU A 134 4.70 20.47 49.02
N GLU A 135 5.23 21.19 48.04
CA GLU A 135 6.34 22.12 48.23
C GLU A 135 6.00 23.21 49.25
N LEU A 136 4.81 23.80 49.15
CA LEU A 136 4.34 24.81 50.10
C LEU A 136 4.15 24.23 51.49
N LYS A 137 3.56 23.03 51.60
CA LYS A 137 3.40 22.33 52.88
C LYS A 137 4.76 21.99 53.51
N HIS A 138 5.72 21.56 52.71
CA HIS A 138 7.09 21.27 53.17
C HIS A 138 7.75 22.52 53.73
N LYS A 139 7.70 23.64 53.00
CA LYS A 139 8.24 24.93 53.46
C LYS A 139 7.62 25.36 54.80
N ASN A 140 6.29 25.31 54.92
CA ASN A 140 5.60 25.64 56.17
C ASN A 140 6.01 24.73 57.33
N SER A 141 6.21 23.44 57.06
CA SER A 141 6.67 22.48 58.08
C SER A 141 8.11 22.76 58.52
N MET A 142 8.99 23.14 57.59
CA MET A 142 10.37 23.54 57.90
C MET A 142 10.39 24.80 58.77
N ASP A 143 9.63 25.84 58.40
CA ASP A 143 9.55 27.08 59.18
C ASP A 143 9.02 26.81 60.61
N HIS A 144 8.03 25.91 60.74
CA HIS A 144 7.52 25.50 62.05
C HIS A 144 8.57 24.74 62.88
N ALA A 145 9.33 23.82 62.26
CA ALA A 145 10.39 23.09 62.93
C ALA A 145 11.49 24.04 63.44
N SER A 146 11.94 24.98 62.60
CA SER A 146 12.94 26.00 62.98
C SER A 146 12.51 26.80 64.21
N ARG A 147 11.25 27.26 64.26
CA ARG A 147 10.71 27.99 65.42
C ARG A 147 10.68 27.15 66.70
N LEU A 148 10.42 25.85 66.58
CA LEU A 148 10.48 24.94 67.73
C LEU A 148 11.91 24.75 68.22
N GLU A 149 12.88 24.61 67.31
CA GLU A 149 14.30 24.50 67.65
C GLU A 149 14.83 25.76 68.34
N GLU A 150 14.43 26.95 67.88
CA GLU A 150 14.75 28.23 68.54
C GLU A 150 14.19 28.26 69.97
N ARG A 151 12.91 27.92 70.15
CA ARG A 151 12.28 27.87 71.46
C ARG A 151 12.93 26.85 72.39
N GLU A 152 13.30 25.68 71.87
CA GLU A 152 14.03 24.66 72.63
C GLU A 152 15.40 25.19 73.08
N SER A 153 16.11 25.91 72.21
CA SER A 153 17.39 26.55 72.51
C SER A 153 17.26 27.62 73.60
N GLU A 154 16.22 28.45 73.54
CA GLU A 154 15.91 29.44 74.58
C GLU A 154 15.63 28.78 75.92
N LEU A 155 14.75 27.77 75.96
CA LEU A 155 14.43 27.03 77.17
C LEU A 155 15.67 26.34 77.77
N LYS A 156 16.56 25.77 76.94
CA LYS A 156 17.83 25.22 77.40
C LYS A 156 18.71 26.28 78.06
N LYS A 157 18.80 27.48 77.47
CA LYS A 157 19.56 28.60 78.07
C LYS A 157 18.97 29.05 79.40
N GLU A 158 17.65 29.19 79.49
CA GLU A 158 16.95 29.56 80.73
C GLU A 158 17.14 28.50 81.81
N TYR A 159 17.01 27.22 81.45
CA TYR A 159 17.27 26.09 82.35
C TYR A 159 18.70 26.13 82.90
N SER A 160 19.71 26.32 82.05
CA SER A 160 21.10 26.43 82.48
C SER A 160 21.32 27.60 83.45
N LYS A 161 20.77 28.79 83.16
CA LYS A 161 20.85 29.95 84.06
C LYS A 161 20.19 29.68 85.41
N LEU A 162 19.00 29.07 85.40
CA LEU A 162 18.28 28.72 86.63
C LEU A 162 19.06 27.70 87.46
N HIS A 163 19.65 26.71 86.79
CA HIS A 163 20.47 25.69 87.40
C HIS A 163 21.74 26.28 88.04
N GLU A 164 22.43 27.20 87.36
CA GLU A 164 23.57 27.94 87.90
C GLU A 164 23.17 28.72 89.16
N ARG A 165 22.08 29.50 89.10
CA ARG A 165 21.58 30.27 90.25
C ARG A 165 21.20 29.38 91.45
N TYR A 166 20.56 28.26 91.20
CA TYR A 166 20.22 27.29 92.25
C TYR A 166 21.48 26.69 92.88
N THR A 167 22.47 26.35 92.05
CA THR A 167 23.77 25.82 92.49
C THR A 167 24.54 26.84 93.33
N GLU A 168 24.51 28.11 92.95
CA GLU A 168 25.09 29.21 93.73
C GLU A 168 24.41 29.36 95.08
N LEU A 169 23.08 29.40 95.11
CA LEU A 169 22.28 29.45 96.35
C LEU A 169 22.64 28.31 97.30
N PHE A 170 22.76 27.09 96.78
CA PHE A 170 23.17 25.91 97.54
C PHE A 170 24.59 26.00 98.09
N LYS A 171 25.52 26.67 97.39
CA LYS A 171 26.89 26.90 97.87
C LYS A 171 26.99 28.01 98.92
N THR A 172 26.08 28.97 98.89
CA THR A 172 26.03 30.10 99.83
C THR A 172 25.26 29.83 101.13
N HIS A 173 24.69 28.64 101.28
CA HIS A 173 23.87 28.24 102.41
C HIS A 173 24.50 27.07 103.18
#